data_AF-A0AAD4CQC0-F1
#
_entry.id   AF-A0AAD4CQC0-F1
#
_cell.length_a   1.000
_cell.length_b   1.000
_cell.length_c   1.000
_cell.angle_alpha   90.00
_cell.angle_beta   90.00
_cell.angle_gamma   90.00
#
_symmetry.space_group_name_H-M   'P 1'
#
loop_
_entity.id
_entity.type
_entity.pdbx_description
1 polymer ?
#
loop_
_entity_poly.entity_id
_entity_poly.type
_entity_poly.pdbx_seq_one_letter_code
_entity_poly.pdbx_strand_id
1 'polypeptide(L)'
;MKNVQTPLTNFKFFGNVWLEEPSYFLDQDGYDILRRYMPLIRALDNEWQHRSKPIWDLQSRFVQFVHEETQAWRQRCSERPAQFLLYPSGSIAAPLAHHLLNPTFHVIDPYSRETDDSSSPTIYLLQENGFSSRNSFMFDQICRREDTHIYLHLWTEDVQKPHDDFVRDLRHHMSAIVEICWGEVAWRKVEQQVELIRFPLWGKYKDVRLYLELEENGSELKRFVFWVLNVQDTALGLAASMVDMSIEGNLYEQFPRHKYPRLTKQQREVRNGLMESVKQELRAAFPVKAHEEEERRSRMDSKRKEKSQQIQTILRDLENSQKIETHKSPLKTGMENDDSELWRIQRQKIQDQAKSWLAVSQRISNKSLPLDPLAKERLGNLENPAVADSDWFDLPMELIAWLQNQDGLKIGGDQISCREGIEKVFRLLGFGEQTLHTGSIKTSPIGEIAAMVGWGENVLPVDRECLTMHFLSSQEKNGRFTS
;
A
#
# COMPACT_ATOMS: atom_id res chain seq x y z
N MET A 1 -4.75 -37.39 -29.70
CA MET A 1 -5.92 -36.61 -29.26
C MET A 1 -5.70 -35.19 -29.72
N LYS A 2 -6.50 -34.71 -30.69
CA LYS A 2 -6.44 -33.31 -31.13
C LYS A 2 -7.06 -32.46 -30.02
N ASN A 3 -6.30 -31.51 -29.47
CA ASN A 3 -6.85 -30.45 -28.61
C ASN A 3 -7.90 -29.71 -29.43
N VAL A 4 -9.16 -30.02 -29.19
CA VAL A 4 -10.28 -29.21 -29.67
C VAL A 4 -10.24 -27.96 -28.81
N GLN A 5 -9.60 -26.90 -29.32
CA GLN A 5 -9.85 -25.54 -28.83
C GLN A 5 -11.31 -25.24 -29.13
N THR A 6 -12.20 -25.55 -28.17
CA THR A 6 -13.52 -24.94 -28.14
C THR A 6 -13.29 -23.43 -28.15
N PRO A 7 -13.93 -22.68 -29.07
CA PRO A 7 -13.84 -21.23 -29.06
C PRO A 7 -14.32 -20.78 -27.68
N LEU A 8 -13.46 -20.13 -26.92
CA LEU A 8 -13.83 -19.49 -25.67
C LEU A 8 -14.98 -18.54 -26.01
N THR A 9 -16.19 -18.86 -25.54
CA THR A 9 -17.31 -17.95 -25.65
C THR A 9 -16.99 -16.76 -24.74
N ASN A 10 -16.93 -15.57 -25.34
CA ASN A 10 -16.64 -14.35 -24.60
C ASN A 10 -17.94 -13.84 -23.97
N PHE A 11 -17.91 -13.56 -22.68
CA PHE A 11 -18.99 -12.96 -21.91
C PHE A 11 -18.80 -11.44 -21.85
N LYS A 12 -19.76 -10.66 -22.38
CA LYS A 12 -19.74 -9.20 -22.25
C LYS A 12 -20.07 -8.81 -20.81
N PHE A 13 -19.11 -8.21 -20.10
CA PHE A 13 -19.30 -7.75 -18.72
C PHE A 13 -19.87 -6.33 -18.67
N PHE A 14 -19.07 -5.33 -19.06
CA PHE A 14 -19.44 -3.92 -19.05
C PHE A 14 -18.55 -3.12 -20.01
N GLY A 15 -19.09 -2.13 -20.72
CA GLY A 15 -18.35 -1.35 -21.71
C GLY A 15 -17.66 -2.24 -22.74
N ASN A 16 -16.35 -2.07 -22.89
CA ASN A 16 -15.50 -2.87 -23.77
C ASN A 16 -14.86 -4.09 -23.10
N VAL A 17 -15.28 -4.43 -21.87
CA VAL A 17 -14.74 -5.56 -21.12
C VAL A 17 -15.45 -6.86 -21.51
N TRP A 18 -14.66 -7.79 -22.04
CA TRP A 18 -15.05 -9.17 -22.31
C TRP A 18 -14.27 -10.11 -21.40
N LEU A 19 -15.00 -10.99 -20.73
CA LEU A 19 -14.47 -12.02 -19.84
C LEU A 19 -14.69 -13.40 -20.46
N GLU A 20 -13.99 -14.40 -19.94
CA GLU A 20 -14.25 -15.78 -20.27
C GLU A 20 -15.66 -16.19 -19.81
N GLU A 21 -16.21 -17.27 -20.38
CA GLU A 21 -17.50 -17.81 -19.94
C GLU A 21 -17.44 -18.14 -18.43
N PRO A 22 -18.30 -17.54 -17.58
CA PRO A 22 -18.32 -17.78 -16.13
C PRO A 22 -18.51 -19.27 -15.79
N SER A 23 -19.03 -20.02 -16.78
CA SER A 23 -19.13 -21.48 -16.95
C SER A 23 -18.19 -22.30 -16.11
N TYR A 24 -16.95 -21.89 -16.30
CA TYR A 24 -15.77 -22.69 -16.06
C TYR A 24 -15.01 -22.22 -14.82
N PHE A 25 -15.43 -21.10 -14.22
CA PHE A 25 -14.66 -20.43 -13.18
C PHE A 25 -15.46 -20.12 -11.91
N LEU A 26 -16.76 -19.84 -12.01
CA LEU A 26 -17.58 -19.52 -10.85
C LEU A 26 -18.23 -20.78 -10.27
N ASP A 27 -18.28 -20.85 -8.95
CA ASP A 27 -19.13 -21.76 -8.22
C ASP A 27 -20.60 -21.28 -8.22
N GLN A 28 -21.49 -22.04 -7.57
CA GLN A 28 -22.92 -21.73 -7.55
C GLN A 28 -23.21 -20.36 -6.90
N ASP A 29 -22.52 -20.03 -5.82
CA ASP A 29 -22.71 -18.76 -5.10
C ASP A 29 -22.28 -17.57 -5.97
N GLY A 30 -21.11 -17.67 -6.61
CA GLY A 30 -20.64 -16.66 -7.55
C GLY A 30 -21.58 -16.49 -8.74
N TYR A 31 -22.14 -17.60 -9.21
CA TYR A 31 -23.15 -17.62 -10.27
C TYR A 31 -24.47 -16.94 -9.89
N ASP A 32 -24.92 -17.13 -8.66
CA ASP A 32 -26.14 -16.52 -8.16
C ASP A 32 -25.98 -15.00 -8.00
N ILE A 33 -24.80 -14.55 -7.56
CA ILE A 33 -24.45 -13.12 -7.52
C ILE A 33 -24.44 -12.53 -8.94
N LEU A 34 -23.76 -13.20 -9.89
CA LEU A 34 -23.72 -12.80 -11.29
C LEU A 34 -25.15 -12.66 -11.84
N ARG A 35 -25.98 -13.71 -11.71
CA ARG A 35 -27.35 -13.73 -12.23
C ARG A 35 -28.20 -12.62 -11.62
N ARG A 36 -28.02 -12.32 -10.33
CA ARG A 36 -28.79 -11.30 -9.60
C ARG A 36 -28.46 -9.89 -10.08
N TYR A 37 -27.19 -9.55 -10.28
CA TYR A 37 -26.76 -8.17 -10.51
C TYR A 37 -26.40 -7.84 -11.96
N MET A 38 -26.18 -8.83 -12.84
CA MET A 38 -25.94 -8.57 -14.26
C MET A 38 -27.04 -7.76 -14.97
N PRO A 39 -28.34 -7.90 -14.66
CA PRO A 39 -29.36 -7.02 -15.23
C PRO A 39 -29.11 -5.53 -14.92
N LEU A 40 -28.68 -5.21 -13.70
CA LEU A 40 -28.37 -3.84 -13.28
C LEU A 40 -27.11 -3.31 -13.98
N ILE A 41 -26.08 -4.16 -14.09
CA ILE A 41 -24.86 -3.85 -14.83
C ILE A 41 -25.15 -3.52 -16.30
N ARG A 42 -26.03 -4.30 -16.95
CA ARG A 42 -26.44 -4.06 -18.35
C ARG A 42 -27.28 -2.80 -18.51
N ALA A 43 -28.16 -2.50 -17.55
CA ALA A 43 -28.92 -1.26 -17.55
C ALA A 43 -27.96 -0.05 -17.48
N LEU A 44 -27.00 -0.09 -16.55
CA LEU A 44 -25.95 0.93 -16.45
C LEU A 44 -25.15 1.07 -17.76
N ASP A 45 -24.74 -0.05 -18.38
CA ASP A 45 -23.95 -0.07 -19.63
C ASP A 45 -24.67 0.66 -20.78
N ASN A 46 -26.00 0.58 -20.83
CA ASN A 46 -26.80 1.23 -21.86
C ASN A 46 -27.04 2.73 -21.59
N GLU A 47 -27.03 3.15 -20.32
CA GLU A 47 -27.49 4.48 -19.91
C GLU A 47 -26.36 5.46 -19.60
N TRP A 48 -25.19 4.97 -19.20
CA TRP A 48 -24.17 5.84 -18.59
C TRP A 48 -23.66 6.95 -19.53
N GLN A 49 -23.58 6.68 -20.84
CA GLN A 49 -23.17 7.68 -21.85
C GLN A 49 -24.19 8.82 -22.01
N HIS A 50 -25.42 8.60 -21.57
CA HIS A 50 -26.53 9.55 -21.66
C HIS A 50 -26.84 10.21 -20.31
N ARG A 51 -26.08 9.90 -19.25
CA ARG A 51 -26.26 10.54 -17.94
C ARG A 51 -26.07 12.05 -18.07
N SER A 52 -27.04 12.79 -17.52
CA SER A 52 -26.96 14.26 -17.50
C SER A 52 -25.74 14.70 -16.69
N LYS A 53 -25.12 15.81 -17.11
CA LYS A 53 -24.04 16.41 -16.34
C LYS A 53 -24.60 16.88 -14.99
N PRO A 54 -23.88 16.65 -13.88
CA PRO A 54 -24.36 17.00 -12.57
C PRO A 54 -24.47 18.52 -12.47
N ILE A 55 -25.63 19.00 -12.05
CA ILE A 55 -25.87 20.41 -11.76
C ILE A 55 -25.50 20.60 -10.28
N TRP A 56 -24.22 20.54 -9.98
CA TRP A 56 -23.70 20.74 -8.63
C TRP A 56 -22.49 21.66 -8.66
N ASP A 57 -22.55 22.72 -7.85
CA ASP A 57 -21.49 23.71 -7.76
C ASP A 57 -20.42 23.25 -6.77
N LEU A 58 -19.49 22.42 -7.27
CA LEU A 58 -18.35 21.93 -6.52
C LEU A 58 -17.50 23.08 -5.94
N GLN A 59 -17.39 24.21 -6.64
CA GLN A 59 -16.61 25.35 -6.19
C GLN A 59 -17.24 25.99 -4.94
N SER A 60 -18.53 26.29 -5.00
CA SER A 60 -19.26 26.85 -3.85
C SER A 60 -19.27 25.89 -2.67
N ARG A 61 -19.47 24.59 -2.90
CA ARG A 61 -19.41 23.59 -1.82
C ARG A 61 -18.03 23.52 -1.20
N PHE A 62 -16.96 23.57 -1.99
CA PHE A 62 -15.60 23.54 -1.46
C PHE A 62 -15.28 24.77 -0.61
N VAL A 63 -15.75 25.97 -1.00
CA VAL A 63 -15.63 27.18 -0.17
C VAL A 63 -16.32 26.99 1.18
N GLN A 64 -17.51 26.38 1.17
CA GLN A 64 -18.22 26.04 2.41
C GLN A 64 -17.43 25.02 3.24
N PHE A 65 -16.88 23.97 2.63
CA PHE A 65 -16.03 22.98 3.31
C PHE A 65 -14.81 23.64 3.98
N VAL A 66 -14.11 24.53 3.28
CA VAL A 66 -12.98 25.28 3.84
C VAL A 66 -13.40 26.08 5.08
N HIS A 67 -14.59 26.69 5.05
CA HIS A 67 -15.12 27.39 6.21
C HIS A 67 -15.41 26.42 7.37
N GLU A 68 -16.13 25.33 7.12
CA GLU A 68 -16.49 24.32 8.13
C GLU A 68 -15.25 23.70 8.79
N GLU A 69 -14.26 23.32 7.98
CA GLU A 69 -13.01 22.71 8.45
C GLU A 69 -12.19 23.68 9.29
N THR A 70 -12.00 24.93 8.82
CA THR A 70 -11.23 25.92 9.57
C THR A 70 -11.93 26.32 10.87
N GLN A 71 -13.27 26.32 10.91
CA GLN A 71 -14.03 26.52 12.14
C GLN A 71 -13.84 25.35 13.12
N ALA A 72 -13.85 24.11 12.65
CA ALA A 72 -13.63 22.93 13.50
C ALA A 72 -12.25 23.00 14.20
N TRP A 73 -11.20 23.44 13.50
CA TRP A 73 -9.89 23.66 14.12
C TRP A 73 -9.86 24.83 15.11
N ARG A 74 -10.52 25.96 14.80
CA ARG A 74 -10.60 27.10 15.71
C ARG A 74 -11.27 26.76 17.03
N GLN A 75 -12.30 25.90 17.00
CA GLN A 75 -12.95 25.39 18.20
C GLN A 75 -12.00 24.56 19.09
N ARG A 76 -10.91 24.04 18.51
CA ARG A 76 -9.80 23.36 19.20
C ARG A 76 -8.65 24.30 19.54
N CYS A 77 -8.87 25.61 19.53
CA CYS A 77 -7.84 26.62 19.79
C CYS A 77 -6.61 26.50 18.86
N SER A 78 -6.82 26.01 17.63
CA SER A 78 -5.78 25.84 16.63
C SER A 78 -6.18 26.56 15.34
N GLU A 79 -5.33 27.45 14.85
CA GLU A 79 -5.57 28.16 13.59
C GLU A 79 -4.76 27.51 12.47
N ARG A 80 -5.43 26.69 11.66
CA ARG A 80 -4.78 25.96 10.57
C ARG A 80 -4.93 26.71 9.24
N PRO A 81 -3.83 26.94 8.50
CA PRO A 81 -3.90 27.65 7.22
C PRO A 81 -4.78 26.94 6.20
N ALA A 82 -5.74 27.67 5.61
CA ALA A 82 -6.63 27.15 4.56
C ALA A 82 -5.91 26.85 3.23
N GLN A 83 -4.71 27.41 3.03
CA GLN A 83 -3.90 27.17 1.83
C GLN A 83 -3.45 25.72 1.67
N PHE A 84 -3.46 24.92 2.75
CA PHE A 84 -3.16 23.49 2.70
C PHE A 84 -4.39 22.62 2.42
N LEU A 85 -5.56 23.22 2.18
CA LEU A 85 -6.75 22.52 1.72
C LEU A 85 -6.77 22.47 0.18
N LEU A 86 -6.86 21.25 -0.35
CA LEU A 86 -6.75 20.97 -1.78
C LEU A 86 -8.12 20.82 -2.41
N TYR A 87 -8.27 21.44 -3.57
CA TYR A 87 -9.45 21.32 -4.40
C TYR A 87 -9.35 20.05 -5.25
N PRO A 88 -10.44 19.24 -5.35
CA PRO A 88 -10.48 18.10 -6.26
C PRO A 88 -10.08 18.48 -7.68
N SER A 89 -9.32 17.63 -8.36
CA SER A 89 -8.82 17.91 -9.70
C SER A 89 -9.59 17.14 -10.77
N GLY A 90 -9.77 17.76 -11.93
CA GLY A 90 -10.49 17.20 -13.05
C GLY A 90 -11.99 17.48 -13.02
N SER A 91 -12.70 16.87 -13.98
CA SER A 91 -14.14 17.10 -14.14
C SER A 91 -14.93 16.19 -13.22
N ILE A 92 -15.85 16.74 -12.43
CA ILE A 92 -16.84 15.95 -11.66
C ILE A 92 -17.74 15.07 -12.56
N ALA A 93 -17.81 15.40 -13.85
CA ALA A 93 -18.52 14.62 -14.86
C ALA A 93 -17.64 13.52 -15.51
N ALA A 94 -16.40 13.31 -15.05
CA ALA A 94 -15.55 12.25 -15.57
C ALA A 94 -16.16 10.87 -15.25
N PRO A 95 -16.06 9.89 -16.15
CA PRO A 95 -16.63 8.55 -15.95
C PRO A 95 -15.84 7.71 -14.93
N LEU A 96 -14.61 8.13 -14.62
CA LEU A 96 -13.70 7.46 -13.69
C LEU A 96 -13.19 8.45 -12.64
N ALA A 97 -13.16 8.02 -11.38
CA ALA A 97 -12.63 8.79 -10.27
C ALA A 97 -11.56 8.02 -9.49
N HIS A 98 -10.56 8.75 -8.98
CA HIS A 98 -9.57 8.28 -8.01
C HIS A 98 -9.90 8.88 -6.65
N HIS A 99 -10.22 8.01 -5.70
CA HIS A 99 -10.45 8.34 -4.31
C HIS A 99 -9.18 8.02 -3.50
N LEU A 100 -8.41 9.06 -3.24
CA LEU A 100 -7.13 9.03 -2.53
C LEU A 100 -7.33 9.23 -1.03
N LEU A 101 -6.30 8.99 -0.22
CA LEU A 101 -6.38 9.16 1.23
C LEU A 101 -6.22 10.62 1.64
N ASN A 102 -5.02 11.17 1.46
CA ASN A 102 -4.71 12.54 1.78
C ASN A 102 -3.48 13.02 1.00
N PRO A 103 -3.40 14.31 0.66
CA PRO A 103 -2.18 14.88 0.11
C PRO A 103 -1.14 15.05 1.22
N THR A 104 0.14 14.99 0.88
CA THR A 104 1.24 15.20 1.83
C THR A 104 2.05 16.43 1.45
N PHE A 105 3.00 16.81 2.31
CA PHE A 105 4.00 17.84 1.99
C PHE A 105 5.14 17.32 1.11
N HIS A 106 5.10 16.07 0.64
CA HIS A 106 6.11 15.51 -0.27
C HIS A 106 5.85 15.92 -1.72
N VAL A 107 5.92 17.23 -1.97
CA VAL A 107 5.70 17.86 -3.27
C VAL A 107 6.71 18.98 -3.48
N ILE A 108 6.93 19.36 -4.73
CA ILE A 108 7.83 20.46 -5.10
C ILE A 108 7.31 21.80 -4.54
N ASP A 109 6.01 22.05 -4.67
CA ASP A 109 5.34 23.22 -4.11
C ASP A 109 4.25 22.80 -3.10
N PRO A 110 4.53 22.89 -1.78
CA PRO A 110 3.57 22.52 -0.75
C PRO A 110 2.38 23.49 -0.64
N TYR A 111 2.41 24.63 -1.34
CA TYR A 111 1.32 25.61 -1.35
C TYR A 111 0.41 25.47 -2.58
N SER A 112 0.75 24.57 -3.52
CA SER A 112 -0.16 24.20 -4.59
C SER A 112 -1.44 23.61 -4.01
N ARG A 113 -2.57 24.07 -4.53
CA ARG A 113 -3.93 23.71 -4.09
C ARG A 113 -4.62 22.69 -5.01
N GLU A 114 -3.86 22.12 -5.95
CA GLU A 114 -4.34 21.12 -6.89
C GLU A 114 -3.98 19.71 -6.41
N THR A 115 -4.95 18.79 -6.44
CA THR A 115 -4.73 17.36 -6.19
C THR A 115 -3.86 16.73 -7.28
N ASP A 116 -4.02 17.11 -8.56
CA ASP A 116 -3.27 16.56 -9.70
C ASP A 116 -1.86 17.20 -9.84
N ASP A 117 -1.06 17.12 -8.78
CA ASP A 117 0.33 17.59 -8.72
C ASP A 117 1.32 16.47 -9.02
N SER A 118 1.91 16.49 -10.22
CA SER A 118 2.87 15.47 -10.69
C SER A 118 4.18 15.40 -9.91
N SER A 119 4.44 16.35 -9.00
CA SER A 119 5.56 16.26 -8.07
C SER A 119 5.25 15.38 -6.84
N SER A 120 3.98 15.06 -6.60
CA SER A 120 3.56 14.06 -5.61
C SER A 120 3.86 12.66 -6.13
N PRO A 121 4.55 11.79 -5.37
CA PRO A 121 4.88 10.44 -5.83
C PRO A 121 3.65 9.62 -6.24
N THR A 122 2.54 9.72 -5.51
CA THR A 122 1.30 8.99 -5.82
C THR A 122 0.70 9.48 -7.13
N ILE A 123 0.59 10.79 -7.32
CA ILE A 123 -0.01 11.38 -8.52
C ILE A 123 0.90 11.17 -9.73
N TYR A 124 2.22 11.28 -9.54
CA TYR A 124 3.20 10.95 -10.57
C TYR A 124 2.97 9.54 -11.12
N LEU A 125 2.79 8.53 -10.24
CA LEU A 125 2.50 7.17 -10.67
C LEU A 125 1.15 7.05 -11.39
N LEU A 126 0.12 7.79 -10.99
CA LEU A 126 -1.15 7.83 -11.71
C LEU A 126 -0.97 8.41 -13.12
N GLN A 127 -0.24 9.52 -13.25
CA GLN A 127 0.01 10.16 -14.55
C GLN A 127 0.85 9.29 -15.48
N GLU A 128 1.86 8.60 -14.96
CA GLU A 128 2.65 7.65 -15.74
C GLU A 128 1.82 6.42 -16.16
N ASN A 129 0.73 6.10 -15.44
CA ASN A 129 -0.26 5.10 -15.86
C ASN A 129 -1.28 5.68 -16.88
N GLY A 130 -1.16 6.94 -17.28
CA GLY A 130 -2.11 7.59 -18.17
C GLY A 130 -3.34 8.17 -17.48
N PHE A 131 -3.41 8.20 -16.15
CA PHE A 131 -4.49 8.86 -15.40
C PHE A 131 -4.10 10.29 -15.04
N SER A 132 -4.95 11.27 -15.37
CA SER A 132 -4.77 12.68 -14.98
C SER A 132 -6.11 13.35 -14.77
N SER A 133 -6.11 14.58 -14.27
CA SER A 133 -7.30 15.43 -14.18
C SER A 133 -8.00 15.67 -15.53
N ARG A 134 -7.34 15.38 -16.67
CA ARG A 134 -7.92 15.52 -18.00
C ARG A 134 -8.91 14.41 -18.35
N ASN A 135 -8.72 13.21 -17.81
CA ASN A 135 -9.51 12.02 -18.14
C ASN A 135 -10.15 11.34 -16.92
N SER A 136 -9.82 11.79 -15.72
CA SER A 136 -10.36 11.28 -14.46
C SER A 136 -10.65 12.41 -13.48
N PHE A 137 -11.47 12.12 -12.48
CA PHE A 137 -11.71 12.99 -11.34
C PHE A 137 -10.88 12.52 -10.15
N MET A 138 -10.08 13.39 -9.53
CA MET A 138 -9.19 13.03 -8.43
C MET A 138 -9.56 13.81 -7.17
N PHE A 139 -9.79 13.11 -6.07
CA PHE A 139 -10.10 13.72 -4.79
C PHE A 139 -9.54 12.90 -3.63
N ASP A 140 -9.33 13.56 -2.50
CA ASP A 140 -8.82 12.95 -1.27
C ASP A 140 -9.92 12.79 -0.23
N GLN A 141 -9.95 11.66 0.49
CA GLN A 141 -10.80 11.45 1.66
C GLN A 141 -10.56 12.56 2.70
N ILE A 142 -9.29 12.97 2.86
CA ILE A 142 -8.86 14.08 3.69
C ILE A 142 -8.20 15.12 2.80
N CYS A 143 -8.97 16.13 2.40
CA CYS A 143 -8.54 17.20 1.49
C CYS A 143 -7.53 18.21 2.10
N ARG A 144 -6.69 17.81 3.07
CA ARG A 144 -5.67 18.67 3.71
C ARG A 144 -4.29 18.06 3.59
N ARG A 145 -3.26 18.86 3.25
CA ARG A 145 -1.86 18.41 3.30
C ARG A 145 -1.47 18.08 4.73
N GLU A 146 -1.12 16.82 4.95
CA GLU A 146 -0.78 16.32 6.28
C GLU A 146 0.08 15.05 6.19
N ASP A 147 0.80 14.74 7.28
CA ASP A 147 1.31 13.39 7.47
C ASP A 147 0.13 12.43 7.70
N THR A 148 -0.01 11.41 6.87
CA THR A 148 -1.07 10.39 7.00
C THR A 148 -1.15 9.81 8.42
N HIS A 149 0.00 9.63 9.08
CA HIS A 149 0.07 9.12 10.44
C HIS A 149 -0.62 10.07 11.45
N ILE A 150 -0.52 11.38 11.24
CA ILE A 150 -1.14 12.38 12.12
C ILE A 150 -2.66 12.23 12.05
N TYR A 151 -3.22 12.14 10.85
CA TYR A 151 -4.65 11.94 10.65
C TYR A 151 -5.14 10.67 11.37
N LEU A 152 -4.48 9.55 11.15
CA LEU A 152 -4.91 8.24 11.67
C LEU A 152 -4.98 8.15 13.20
N HIS A 153 -4.11 8.88 13.90
CA HIS A 153 -3.93 8.72 15.35
C HIS A 153 -4.44 9.92 16.16
N LEU A 154 -4.35 11.13 15.62
CA LEU A 154 -4.64 12.34 16.40
C LEU A 154 -6.06 12.86 16.15
N TRP A 155 -6.51 12.89 14.89
CA TRP A 155 -7.75 13.57 14.53
C TRP A 155 -8.96 12.92 15.20
N THR A 156 -9.81 13.76 15.76
CA THR A 156 -11.09 13.38 16.36
C THR A 156 -12.24 13.59 15.37
N GLU A 157 -13.39 13.00 15.68
CA GLU A 157 -14.55 13.00 14.77
C GLU A 157 -15.00 14.42 14.36
N ASP A 158 -14.96 15.40 15.26
CA ASP A 158 -15.34 16.78 14.97
C ASP A 158 -14.46 17.47 13.91
N VAL A 159 -13.17 17.16 13.83
CA VAL A 159 -12.29 17.68 12.76
C VAL A 159 -12.33 16.82 11.50
N GLN A 160 -12.69 15.54 11.62
CA GLN A 160 -12.87 14.65 10.46
C GLN A 160 -14.20 14.92 9.74
N LYS A 161 -15.24 15.28 10.49
CA LYS A 161 -16.60 15.42 10.00
C LYS A 161 -16.75 16.35 8.79
N PRO A 162 -16.14 17.56 8.76
CA PRO A 162 -16.20 18.41 7.57
C PRO A 162 -15.65 17.73 6.31
N HIS A 163 -14.59 16.93 6.43
CA HIS A 163 -14.04 16.15 5.31
C HIS A 163 -14.98 15.02 4.89
N ASP A 164 -15.46 14.23 5.85
CA ASP A 164 -16.36 13.12 5.58
C ASP A 164 -17.68 13.60 4.94
N ASP A 165 -18.22 14.72 5.40
CA ASP A 165 -19.42 15.35 4.83
C ASP A 165 -19.16 15.88 3.42
N PHE A 166 -18.03 16.57 3.20
CA PHE A 166 -17.65 17.07 1.87
C PHE A 166 -17.45 15.94 0.86
N VAL A 167 -16.74 14.87 1.25
CA VAL A 167 -16.48 13.70 0.40
C VAL A 167 -17.78 12.94 0.12
N ARG A 168 -18.67 12.80 1.11
CA ARG A 168 -19.99 12.19 0.89
C ARG A 168 -20.80 13.00 -0.13
N ASP A 169 -20.84 14.32 -0.01
CA ASP A 169 -21.55 15.18 -0.96
C ASP A 169 -20.91 15.07 -2.36
N LEU A 170 -19.59 15.10 -2.46
CA LEU A 170 -18.85 14.94 -3.70
C LEU A 170 -19.17 13.60 -4.38
N ARG A 171 -19.11 12.49 -3.63
CA ARG A 171 -19.43 11.15 -4.15
C ARG A 171 -20.90 11.05 -4.54
N HIS A 172 -21.81 11.74 -3.86
CA HIS A 172 -23.21 11.77 -4.25
C HIS A 172 -23.43 12.44 -5.62
N HIS A 173 -22.66 13.50 -5.92
CA HIS A 173 -22.86 14.31 -7.13
C HIS A 173 -21.92 13.98 -8.29
N MET A 174 -20.88 13.17 -8.10
CA MET A 174 -19.98 12.77 -9.20
C MET A 174 -20.65 11.81 -10.19
N SER A 175 -20.35 11.99 -11.48
CA SER A 175 -20.85 11.11 -12.55
C SER A 175 -20.06 9.82 -12.72
N ALA A 176 -18.97 9.66 -11.97
CA ALA A 176 -18.08 8.52 -12.09
C ALA A 176 -18.84 7.20 -11.91
N ILE A 177 -18.79 6.37 -12.95
CA ILE A 177 -19.30 5.01 -12.94
C ILE A 177 -18.25 4.01 -12.45
N VAL A 178 -16.98 4.42 -12.44
CA VAL A 178 -15.87 3.67 -11.85
C VAL A 178 -15.19 4.55 -10.81
N GLU A 179 -15.12 4.10 -9.56
CA GLU A 179 -14.35 4.71 -8.48
C GLU A 179 -13.21 3.78 -8.08
N ILE A 180 -11.97 4.27 -8.14
CA ILE A 180 -10.78 3.55 -7.70
C ILE A 180 -10.40 4.08 -6.33
N CYS A 181 -10.58 3.25 -5.30
CA CYS A 181 -10.28 3.60 -3.92
C CYS A 181 -8.89 3.10 -3.52
N TRP A 182 -8.05 4.05 -3.12
CA TRP A 182 -6.63 3.81 -2.85
C TRP A 182 -6.34 3.64 -1.36
N GLY A 183 -5.88 2.44 -1.00
CA GLY A 183 -5.49 2.12 0.36
C GLY A 183 -6.67 1.76 1.27
N GLU A 184 -6.34 1.05 2.36
CA GLU A 184 -7.33 0.49 3.28
C GLU A 184 -8.14 1.56 4.02
N VAL A 185 -7.52 2.70 4.34
CA VAL A 185 -8.16 3.74 5.16
C VAL A 185 -9.28 4.45 4.39
N ALA A 186 -9.02 4.85 3.14
CA ALA A 186 -10.04 5.41 2.27
C ALA A 186 -11.15 4.37 2.01
N TRP A 187 -10.77 3.12 1.76
CA TRP A 187 -11.72 2.03 1.57
C TRP A 187 -12.67 1.85 2.76
N ARG A 188 -12.16 1.83 4.00
CA ARG A 188 -13.00 1.70 5.20
C ARG A 188 -14.00 2.85 5.34
N LYS A 189 -13.62 4.07 4.96
CA LYS A 189 -14.54 5.22 4.95
C LYS A 189 -15.64 5.04 3.90
N VAL A 190 -15.29 4.55 2.70
CA VAL A 190 -16.26 4.20 1.66
C VAL A 190 -17.24 3.12 2.14
N GLU A 191 -16.73 2.03 2.71
CA GLU A 191 -17.51 0.91 3.24
C GLU A 191 -18.46 1.31 4.38
N GLN A 192 -18.09 2.30 5.19
CA GLN A 192 -18.94 2.83 6.26
C GLN A 192 -20.07 3.74 5.75
N GLN A 193 -19.93 4.31 4.56
CA GLN A 193 -20.84 5.34 4.04
C GLN A 193 -21.90 4.78 3.10
N VAL A 194 -21.63 3.66 2.42
CA VAL A 194 -22.52 3.13 1.37
C VAL A 194 -22.63 1.61 1.44
N GLU A 195 -23.74 1.07 0.97
CA GLU A 195 -23.91 -0.38 0.84
C GLU A 195 -23.14 -0.89 -0.37
N LEU A 196 -22.18 -1.78 -0.13
CA LEU A 196 -21.31 -2.34 -1.15
C LEU A 196 -21.52 -3.84 -1.25
N ILE A 197 -21.76 -4.32 -2.48
CA ILE A 197 -21.84 -5.75 -2.76
C ILE A 197 -20.56 -6.19 -3.43
N ARG A 198 -19.83 -7.11 -2.80
CA ARG A 198 -18.66 -7.72 -3.43
C ARG A 198 -19.08 -8.51 -4.67
N PHE A 199 -18.52 -8.16 -5.81
CA PHE A 199 -18.80 -8.81 -7.08
C PHE A 199 -17.66 -9.78 -7.44
N PRO A 200 -17.95 -11.07 -7.67
CA PRO A 200 -16.92 -12.03 -8.04
C PRO A 200 -16.47 -11.77 -9.48
N LEU A 201 -15.18 -11.50 -9.65
CA LEU A 201 -14.50 -11.55 -10.93
C LEU A 201 -13.82 -12.92 -11.10
N TRP A 202 -13.49 -13.28 -12.34
CA TRP A 202 -12.92 -14.58 -12.66
C TRP A 202 -11.84 -14.48 -13.75
N GLY A 203 -11.30 -15.63 -14.15
CA GLY A 203 -10.20 -15.70 -15.13
C GLY A 203 -8.99 -14.91 -14.65
N LYS A 204 -8.44 -14.07 -15.53
CA LYS A 204 -7.30 -13.19 -15.20
C LYS A 204 -7.61 -12.11 -14.15
N TYR A 205 -8.88 -11.86 -13.82
CA TYR A 205 -9.30 -10.83 -12.87
C TYR A 205 -9.77 -11.36 -11.52
N LYS A 206 -9.63 -12.67 -11.25
CA LYS A 206 -10.15 -13.33 -10.03
C LYS A 206 -9.69 -12.69 -8.71
N ASP A 207 -8.51 -12.07 -8.71
CA ASP A 207 -7.90 -11.47 -7.53
C ASP A 207 -8.23 -9.96 -7.39
N VAL A 208 -8.92 -9.38 -8.37
CA VAL A 208 -9.37 -7.98 -8.34
C VAL A 208 -10.57 -7.85 -7.41
N ARG A 209 -10.50 -6.91 -6.46
CA ARG A 209 -11.57 -6.62 -5.51
C ARG A 209 -12.50 -5.56 -6.09
N LEU A 210 -13.56 -6.03 -6.74
CA LEU A 210 -14.63 -5.21 -7.30
C LEU A 210 -15.87 -5.23 -6.41
N TYR A 211 -16.47 -4.07 -6.21
CA TYR A 211 -17.73 -3.90 -5.50
C TYR A 211 -18.73 -3.12 -6.33
N LEU A 212 -20.00 -3.44 -6.14
CA LEU A 212 -21.12 -2.70 -6.70
C LEU A 212 -21.68 -1.78 -5.63
N GLU A 213 -21.73 -0.48 -5.91
CA GLU A 213 -22.49 0.49 -5.13
C GLU A 213 -23.86 0.65 -5.77
N LEU A 214 -24.92 0.33 -5.03
CA LEU A 214 -26.29 0.53 -5.48
C LEU A 214 -26.80 1.91 -5.06
N GLU A 215 -27.80 2.41 -5.78
CA GLU A 215 -28.60 3.52 -5.27
C GLU A 215 -29.36 3.10 -4.01
N GLU A 216 -29.84 4.06 -3.22
CA GLU A 216 -30.51 3.82 -1.92
C GLU A 216 -31.73 2.89 -2.04
N ASN A 217 -32.34 2.81 -3.22
CA ASN A 217 -33.47 1.90 -3.51
C ASN A 217 -33.05 0.44 -3.74
N GLY A 218 -31.76 0.15 -3.89
CA GLY A 218 -31.21 -1.16 -4.22
C GLY A 218 -31.59 -1.70 -5.60
N SER A 219 -32.30 -0.91 -6.43
CA SER A 219 -32.81 -1.33 -7.74
C SER A 219 -31.96 -0.85 -8.90
N GLU A 220 -31.03 0.06 -8.66
CA GLU A 220 -30.16 0.64 -9.69
C GLU A 220 -28.70 0.54 -9.26
N LEU A 221 -27.83 0.23 -10.22
CA LEU A 221 -26.40 0.27 -10.02
C LEU A 221 -25.90 1.70 -10.19
N LYS A 222 -25.32 2.26 -9.13
CA LYS A 222 -24.76 3.60 -9.14
C LYS A 222 -23.40 3.63 -9.82
N ARG A 223 -22.49 2.79 -9.33
CA ARG A 223 -21.10 2.69 -9.80
C ARG A 223 -20.41 1.38 -9.39
N PHE A 224 -19.27 1.14 -10.02
CA PHE A 224 -18.29 0.13 -9.66
C PHE A 224 -17.22 0.74 -8.77
N VAL A 225 -16.90 0.10 -7.65
CA VAL A 225 -15.86 0.54 -6.72
C VAL A 225 -14.75 -0.50 -6.67
N PHE A 226 -13.53 -0.09 -7.02
CA PHE A 226 -12.33 -0.92 -6.96
C PHE A 226 -11.57 -0.64 -5.67
N TRP A 227 -11.26 -1.68 -4.90
CA TRP A 227 -10.33 -1.58 -3.79
C TRP A 227 -8.95 -2.06 -4.22
N VAL A 228 -8.02 -1.12 -4.40
CA VAL A 228 -6.68 -1.40 -4.93
C VAL A 228 -5.68 -1.59 -3.79
N LEU A 229 -5.11 -2.80 -3.70
CA LEU A 229 -4.01 -3.16 -2.78
C LEU A 229 -2.87 -3.87 -3.51
N ASN A 230 -3.07 -5.13 -3.91
CA ASN A 230 -1.99 -6.03 -4.35
C ASN A 230 -1.92 -6.23 -5.87
N VAL A 231 -3.06 -6.32 -6.57
CA VAL A 231 -3.13 -6.55 -8.03
C VAL A 231 -3.42 -5.25 -8.78
N GLN A 232 -2.57 -4.25 -8.57
CA GLN A 232 -2.82 -2.87 -8.99
C GLN A 232 -2.96 -2.75 -10.51
N ASP A 233 -1.96 -3.16 -11.28
CA ASP A 233 -1.97 -3.06 -12.76
C ASP A 233 -3.19 -3.74 -13.38
N THR A 234 -3.53 -4.93 -12.88
CA THR A 234 -4.68 -5.69 -13.39
C THR A 234 -6.01 -4.99 -13.06
N ALA A 235 -6.16 -4.46 -11.84
CA ALA A 235 -7.35 -3.70 -11.43
C ALA A 235 -7.49 -2.39 -12.22
N LEU A 236 -6.40 -1.66 -12.42
CA LEU A 236 -6.38 -0.41 -13.17
C LEU A 236 -6.69 -0.62 -14.65
N GLY A 237 -6.10 -1.64 -15.27
CA GLY A 237 -6.40 -2.01 -16.65
C GLY A 237 -7.86 -2.38 -16.85
N LEU A 238 -8.45 -3.11 -15.89
CA LEU A 238 -9.89 -3.41 -15.91
C LEU A 238 -10.73 -2.13 -15.76
N ALA A 239 -10.45 -1.31 -14.75
CA ALA A 239 -11.16 -0.06 -14.49
C ALA A 239 -11.13 0.90 -15.70
N ALA A 240 -9.96 1.06 -16.32
CA ALA A 240 -9.80 1.89 -17.53
C ALA A 240 -10.58 1.32 -18.72
N SER A 241 -10.54 0.00 -18.93
CA SER A 241 -11.28 -0.67 -20.02
C SER A 241 -12.80 -0.53 -19.88
N MET A 242 -13.32 -0.44 -18.65
CA MET A 242 -14.75 -0.24 -18.39
C MET A 242 -15.26 1.13 -18.85
N VAL A 243 -14.38 2.13 -18.91
CA VAL A 243 -14.71 3.51 -19.32
C VAL A 243 -14.10 3.90 -20.66
N ASP A 244 -13.65 2.91 -21.44
CA ASP A 244 -12.98 3.08 -22.74
C ASP A 244 -11.74 4.02 -22.68
N MET A 245 -10.97 3.90 -21.59
CA MET A 245 -9.73 4.63 -21.40
C MET A 245 -8.53 3.73 -21.70
N SER A 246 -7.58 4.26 -22.48
CA SER A 246 -6.29 3.61 -22.71
C SER A 246 -5.31 4.00 -21.60
N ILE A 247 -4.66 3.01 -21.00
CA ILE A 247 -3.57 3.19 -20.04
C ILE A 247 -2.32 2.44 -20.49
N GLU A 248 -1.17 2.85 -19.98
CA GLU A 248 0.06 2.08 -20.17
C GLU A 248 0.00 0.81 -19.30
N GLY A 249 0.25 -0.36 -19.91
CA GLY A 249 0.16 -1.64 -19.22
C GLY A 249 1.40 -1.95 -18.36
N ASN A 250 1.19 -2.70 -17.26
CA ASN A 250 2.23 -3.24 -16.37
C ASN A 250 3.10 -2.17 -15.69
N LEU A 251 2.54 -1.00 -15.35
CA LEU A 251 3.34 0.08 -14.81
C LEU A 251 3.93 -0.30 -13.45
N TYR A 252 3.13 -0.75 -12.48
CA TYR A 252 3.62 -1.03 -11.13
C TYR A 252 4.59 -2.22 -11.09
N GLU A 253 4.43 -3.20 -11.98
CA GLU A 253 5.39 -4.30 -12.16
C GLU A 253 6.69 -3.86 -12.84
N GLN A 254 6.65 -2.84 -13.71
CA GLN A 254 7.81 -2.39 -14.49
C GLN A 254 8.48 -1.13 -13.93
N PHE A 255 7.83 -0.39 -13.03
CA PHE A 255 8.33 0.91 -12.59
C PHE A 255 9.49 0.74 -11.61
N PRO A 256 10.71 1.18 -11.97
CA PRO A 256 11.78 1.27 -11.00
C PRO A 256 11.37 2.30 -9.95
N ARG A 257 11.40 1.94 -8.67
CA ARG A 257 11.07 2.82 -7.52
C ARG A 257 11.96 4.08 -7.41
N HIS A 258 12.74 4.44 -8.43
CA HIS A 258 13.70 5.55 -8.42
C HIS A 258 13.34 6.71 -9.36
N LYS A 259 12.21 6.65 -10.09
CA LYS A 259 11.87 7.66 -11.09
C LYS A 259 11.05 8.86 -10.60
N TYR A 260 10.50 8.83 -9.39
CA TYR A 260 9.71 9.97 -8.90
C TYR A 260 10.59 11.22 -8.68
N PRO A 261 10.06 12.44 -8.92
CA PRO A 261 10.77 13.68 -8.68
C PRO A 261 11.31 13.76 -7.25
N ARG A 262 12.62 13.91 -7.10
CA ARG A 262 13.25 14.04 -5.78
C ARG A 262 13.25 15.50 -5.35
N LEU A 263 12.81 15.74 -4.11
CA LEU A 263 12.91 17.07 -3.50
C LEU A 263 14.39 17.47 -3.34
N THR A 264 14.71 18.69 -3.78
CA THR A 264 15.98 19.34 -3.50
C THR A 264 16.18 19.51 -1.99
N LYS A 265 17.42 19.82 -1.57
CA LYS A 265 17.70 20.11 -0.15
C LYS A 265 16.82 21.24 0.38
N GLN A 266 16.70 22.34 -0.37
CA GLN A 266 15.89 23.50 0.01
C GLN A 266 14.40 23.13 0.15
N GLN A 267 13.85 22.36 -0.79
CA GLN A 267 12.46 21.89 -0.70
C GLN A 267 12.22 20.99 0.51
N ARG A 268 13.18 20.11 0.84
CA ARG A 268 13.11 19.29 2.06
C ARG A 268 13.15 20.12 3.33
N GLU A 269 13.94 21.19 3.37
CA GLU A 269 13.98 22.13 4.50
C GLU A 269 12.64 22.85 4.68
N VAL A 270 12.04 23.36 3.59
CA VAL A 270 10.69 23.96 3.61
C VAL A 270 9.66 22.96 4.12
N ARG A 271 9.63 21.74 3.54
CA ARG A 271 8.75 20.65 3.97
C ARG A 271 8.89 20.35 5.46
N ASN A 272 10.12 20.20 5.95
CA ASN A 272 10.36 19.90 7.35
C ASN A 272 9.90 21.05 8.27
N GLY A 273 10.12 22.31 7.87
CA GLY A 273 9.60 23.47 8.59
C GLY A 273 8.08 23.49 8.68
N LEU A 274 7.39 23.17 7.58
CA LEU A 274 5.93 23.02 7.56
C LEU A 274 5.47 21.89 8.48
N MET A 275 6.10 20.71 8.41
CA MET A 275 5.76 19.59 9.29
C MET A 275 5.94 19.93 10.77
N GLU A 276 6.97 20.70 11.14
CA GLU A 276 7.15 21.15 12.52
C GLU A 276 6.10 22.18 12.95
N SER A 277 5.72 23.13 12.07
CA SER A 277 4.61 24.05 12.33
C SER A 277 3.32 23.28 12.64
N VAL A 278 3.02 22.30 11.79
CA VAL A 278 1.83 21.46 11.94
C VAL A 278 1.86 20.65 13.24
N LYS A 279 3.00 20.09 13.63
CA LYS A 279 3.13 19.42 14.94
C LYS A 279 2.84 20.36 16.10
N GLN A 280 3.26 21.63 16.03
CA GLN A 280 2.94 22.62 17.07
C GLN A 280 1.44 22.92 17.11
N GLU A 281 0.80 23.13 15.96
CA GLU A 281 -0.65 23.32 15.84
C GLU A 281 -1.44 22.14 16.43
N LEU A 282 -0.95 20.91 16.24
CA LEU A 282 -1.58 19.68 16.75
C LEU A 282 -1.36 19.48 18.24
N ARG A 283 -0.20 19.85 18.78
CA ARG A 283 0.03 19.86 20.24
C ARG A 283 -0.93 20.83 20.94
N ALA A 284 -1.23 21.96 20.31
CA ALA A 284 -2.24 22.89 20.83
C ALA A 284 -3.66 22.32 20.75
N ALA A 285 -4.03 21.69 19.62
CA ALA A 285 -5.37 21.14 19.40
C ALA A 285 -5.67 19.87 20.22
N PHE A 286 -4.66 19.02 20.41
CA PHE A 286 -4.78 17.69 21.01
C PHE A 286 -3.64 17.40 22.00
N PRO A 287 -3.49 18.16 23.09
CA PRO A 287 -2.31 18.07 23.96
C PRO A 287 -2.06 16.67 24.51
N VAL A 288 -3.13 15.97 24.93
CA VAL A 288 -3.03 14.61 25.47
C VAL A 288 -2.60 13.61 24.40
N LYS A 289 -3.34 13.52 23.28
CA LYS A 289 -3.01 12.58 22.20
C LYS A 289 -1.67 12.88 21.54
N ALA A 290 -1.31 14.16 21.39
CA ALA A 290 -0.03 14.57 20.83
C ALA A 290 1.14 14.11 21.73
N HIS A 291 0.98 14.21 23.05
CA HIS A 291 1.96 13.70 24.01
C HIS A 291 2.07 12.16 23.94
N GLU A 292 0.94 11.44 23.93
CA GLU A 292 0.92 9.98 23.78
C GLU A 292 1.61 9.51 22.48
N GLU A 293 1.35 10.22 21.39
CA GLU A 293 1.95 9.94 20.09
C GLU A 293 3.47 10.24 20.06
N GLU A 294 3.90 11.32 20.72
CA GLU A 294 5.32 11.66 20.87
C GLU A 294 6.06 10.64 21.73
N GLU A 295 5.46 10.16 22.82
CA GLU A 295 5.98 9.03 23.59
C GLU A 295 6.08 7.76 22.75
N ARG A 296 5.03 7.44 21.98
CA ARG A 296 5.01 6.25 21.12
C ARG A 296 6.12 6.31 20.07
N ARG A 297 6.32 7.47 19.42
CA ARG A 297 7.42 7.70 18.48
C ARG A 297 8.78 7.56 19.16
N SER A 298 8.95 8.13 20.35
CA SER A 298 10.18 8.02 21.13
C SER A 298 10.52 6.57 21.49
N ARG A 299 9.51 5.77 21.88
CA ARG A 299 9.68 4.34 22.15
C ARG A 299 10.08 3.56 20.89
N MET A 300 9.48 3.86 19.74
CA MET A 300 9.85 3.24 18.47
C MET A 300 11.27 3.61 18.04
N ASP A 301 11.67 4.87 18.18
CA ASP A 301 13.01 5.32 17.81
C ASP A 301 14.08 4.75 18.74
N SER A 302 13.80 4.62 20.03
CA SER A 302 14.66 3.90 20.97
C SER A 302 14.83 2.44 20.58
N LYS A 303 13.73 1.74 20.25
CA LYS A 303 13.78 0.35 19.73
C LYS A 303 14.57 0.26 18.43
N ARG A 304 14.42 1.22 17.51
CA ARG A 304 15.18 1.27 16.24
C ARG A 304 16.67 1.49 16.49
N LYS A 305 17.05 2.40 17.38
CA LYS A 305 18.44 2.64 17.78
C LYS A 305 19.05 1.42 18.45
N GLU A 306 18.33 0.76 19.35
CA GLU A 306 18.77 -0.49 19.98
C GLU A 306 19.01 -1.58 18.95
N LYS A 307 18.07 -1.79 18.01
CA LYS A 307 18.25 -2.75 16.91
C LYS A 307 19.43 -2.39 16.00
N SER A 308 19.61 -1.12 15.66
CA SER A 308 20.76 -0.66 14.88
C SER A 308 22.08 -0.96 15.62
N GLN A 309 22.15 -0.73 16.93
CA GLN A 309 23.32 -1.07 17.75
C GLN A 309 23.55 -2.58 17.85
N GLN A 310 22.49 -3.39 17.96
CA GLN A 310 22.58 -4.85 17.91
C GLN A 310 23.16 -5.31 16.57
N ILE A 311 22.65 -4.78 15.46
CA ILE A 311 23.16 -5.06 14.10
C ILE A 311 24.63 -4.67 14.00
N GLN A 312 25.01 -3.44 14.39
CA GLN A 312 26.41 -3.00 14.37
C GLN A 312 27.33 -3.91 15.20
N THR A 313 26.85 -4.42 16.34
CA THR A 313 27.61 -5.37 17.17
C THR A 313 27.82 -6.69 16.46
N ILE A 314 26.77 -7.25 15.84
CA ILE A 314 26.85 -8.48 15.05
C ILE A 314 27.84 -8.33 13.89
N LEU A 315 27.77 -7.21 13.17
CA LEU A 315 28.68 -6.93 12.04
C LEU A 315 30.14 -6.85 12.51
N ARG A 316 30.41 -6.23 13.66
CA ARG A 316 31.76 -6.16 14.24
C ARG A 316 32.28 -7.55 14.68
N ASP A 317 31.43 -8.36 15.29
CA ASP A 317 31.77 -9.73 15.70
C ASP A 317 32.09 -10.64 14.49
N LEU A 318 31.39 -10.42 13.38
CA LEU A 318 31.64 -11.09 12.10
C LEU A 318 32.99 -10.70 11.50
N GLU A 319 33.30 -9.41 11.43
CA GLU A 319 34.59 -8.93 10.93
C GLU A 319 35.75 -9.48 11.76
N ASN A 320 35.59 -9.54 13.08
CA ASN A 320 36.59 -10.12 13.98
C ASN A 320 36.76 -11.62 13.74
N SER A 321 35.67 -12.35 13.49
CA SER A 321 35.70 -13.79 13.19
C SER A 321 36.43 -14.07 11.86
N GLN A 322 36.20 -13.26 10.83
CA GLN A 322 36.90 -13.38 9.53
C GLN A 322 38.40 -13.13 9.66
N LYS A 323 38.82 -12.12 10.44
CA LYS A 323 40.25 -11.84 10.70
C LYS A 323 40.97 -13.01 11.36
N ILE A 324 40.28 -13.76 12.23
CA ILE A 324 40.84 -14.93 12.93
C ILE A 324 41.06 -16.10 11.95
N GLU A 325 40.18 -16.28 10.96
CA GLU A 325 40.32 -17.36 9.96
C GLU A 325 41.41 -17.07 8.91
N THR A 326 41.60 -15.81 8.50
CA THR A 326 42.66 -15.43 7.55
C THR A 326 44.08 -15.66 8.05
N HIS A 327 44.30 -15.82 9.36
CA HIS A 327 45.62 -16.09 9.92
C HIS A 327 46.00 -17.59 10.02
N LYS A 328 45.14 -18.52 9.58
CA LYS A 328 45.37 -19.97 9.75
C LYS A 328 45.74 -20.77 8.49
N SER A 329 45.96 -20.14 7.33
CA SER A 329 46.39 -20.87 6.13
C SER A 329 47.75 -20.41 5.59
N PRO A 330 48.83 -21.19 5.79
CA PRO A 330 50.01 -21.08 4.95
C PRO A 330 49.72 -21.75 3.60
N LEU A 331 49.47 -20.96 2.56
CA LEU A 331 49.36 -21.46 1.19
C LEU A 331 50.75 -21.86 0.67
N LYS A 332 50.91 -23.16 0.40
CA LYS A 332 51.97 -23.68 -0.45
C LYS A 332 51.65 -23.32 -1.90
N THR A 333 52.55 -22.59 -2.53
CA THR A 333 52.56 -22.23 -3.96
C THR A 333 52.85 -23.45 -4.83
N GLY A 334 51.98 -23.71 -5.80
CA GLY A 334 52.22 -24.55 -6.97
C GLY A 334 51.20 -24.18 -8.05
N MET A 335 51.71 -23.66 -9.17
CA MET A 335 51.00 -23.37 -10.43
C MET A 335 50.32 -24.66 -10.95
N GLU A 336 49.19 -24.66 -11.66
CA GLU A 336 48.99 -24.08 -12.99
C GLU A 336 47.50 -24.27 -13.41
N ASN A 337 46.94 -23.28 -14.10
CA ASN A 337 45.71 -23.27 -14.93
C ASN A 337 44.51 -24.14 -14.53
N ASP A 338 43.48 -23.52 -13.94
CA ASP A 338 42.10 -23.97 -14.12
C ASP A 338 41.09 -22.86 -13.78
N ASP A 339 40.40 -22.28 -14.76
CA ASP A 339 39.25 -21.40 -14.52
C ASP A 339 38.18 -22.15 -13.70
N SER A 340 38.12 -23.49 -13.80
CA SER A 340 37.28 -24.35 -12.96
C SER A 340 37.70 -24.28 -11.48
N GLU A 341 38.98 -24.12 -11.19
CA GLU A 341 39.49 -24.00 -9.82
C GLU A 341 39.20 -22.62 -9.24
N LEU A 342 39.26 -21.56 -10.04
CA LEU A 342 38.78 -20.21 -9.67
C LEU A 342 37.29 -20.24 -9.32
N TRP A 343 36.46 -20.87 -10.15
CA TRP A 343 35.02 -21.03 -9.87
C TRP A 343 34.77 -21.92 -8.65
N ARG A 344 35.56 -22.98 -8.44
CA ARG A 344 35.46 -23.85 -7.26
C ARG A 344 35.83 -23.12 -5.98
N ILE A 345 36.91 -22.34 -5.99
CA ILE A 345 37.35 -21.50 -4.86
C ILE A 345 36.30 -20.43 -4.58
N GLN A 346 35.74 -19.79 -5.61
CA GLN A 346 34.72 -18.78 -5.45
C GLN A 346 33.40 -19.37 -4.91
N ARG A 347 32.98 -20.54 -5.42
CA ARG A 347 31.82 -21.28 -4.92
C ARG A 347 32.00 -21.73 -3.47
N GLN A 348 33.19 -22.19 -3.11
CA GLN A 348 33.53 -22.56 -1.74
C GLN A 348 33.51 -21.35 -0.81
N LYS A 349 34.10 -20.20 -1.22
CA LYS A 349 34.01 -18.93 -0.47
C LYS A 349 32.56 -18.48 -0.29
N ILE A 350 31.75 -18.59 -1.33
CA ILE A 350 30.32 -18.27 -1.28
C ILE A 350 29.58 -19.21 -0.32
N GLN A 351 29.87 -20.51 -0.33
CA GLN A 351 29.26 -21.48 0.59
C GLN A 351 29.70 -21.26 2.04
N ASP A 352 30.97 -20.91 2.27
CA ASP A 352 31.47 -20.64 3.61
C ASP A 352 30.96 -19.29 4.13
N GLN A 353 30.78 -18.30 3.24
CA GLN A 353 30.04 -17.08 3.56
C GLN A 353 28.56 -17.35 3.83
N ALA A 354 27.89 -18.20 3.06
CA ALA A 354 26.51 -18.60 3.30
C ALA A 354 26.36 -19.37 4.64
N LYS A 355 27.31 -20.23 5.00
CA LYS A 355 27.36 -20.90 6.31
C LYS A 355 27.63 -19.93 7.45
N SER A 356 28.54 -18.97 7.25
CA SER A 356 28.78 -17.88 8.20
C SER A 356 27.50 -17.05 8.39
N TRP A 357 26.80 -16.75 7.30
CA TRP A 357 25.52 -16.04 7.30
C TRP A 357 24.40 -16.82 7.98
N LEU A 358 24.30 -18.13 7.74
CA LEU A 358 23.36 -19.04 8.41
C LEU A 358 23.66 -19.13 9.91
N ALA A 359 24.94 -19.20 10.29
CA ALA A 359 25.38 -19.21 11.69
C ALA A 359 25.07 -17.88 12.40
N VAL A 360 25.15 -16.75 11.69
CA VAL A 360 24.75 -15.43 12.19
C VAL A 360 23.24 -15.37 12.39
N SER A 361 22.46 -15.76 11.38
CA SER A 361 21.00 -15.83 11.44
C SER A 361 20.51 -16.71 12.59
N GLN A 362 21.12 -17.89 12.77
CA GLN A 362 20.84 -18.79 13.90
C GLN A 362 21.23 -18.18 15.26
N ARG A 363 22.35 -17.44 15.36
CA ARG A 363 22.74 -16.75 16.60
C ARG A 363 21.81 -15.59 16.95
N ILE A 364 21.25 -14.89 15.96
CA ILE A 364 20.24 -13.85 16.15
C ILE A 364 18.94 -14.49 16.63
N SER A 365 18.49 -15.55 15.95
CA SER A 365 17.26 -16.29 16.30
C SER A 365 17.34 -17.03 17.65
N ASN A 366 18.53 -17.38 18.14
CA ASN A 366 18.71 -18.05 19.43
C ASN A 366 18.83 -17.06 20.62
N LYS A 367 18.99 -15.76 20.35
CA LYS A 367 19.01 -14.70 21.38
C LYS A 367 17.65 -14.03 21.58
N SER A 368 16.67 -14.27 20.70
CA SER A 368 15.28 -13.90 20.93
C SER A 368 14.63 -14.86 21.94
N LEU A 369 13.86 -14.31 22.89
CA LEU A 369 13.14 -15.06 23.94
C LEU A 369 12.28 -16.18 23.34
N PRO A 370 12.09 -17.32 24.05
CA PRO A 370 11.28 -18.42 23.54
C PRO A 370 9.84 -17.94 23.33
N LEU A 371 9.40 -17.99 22.06
CA LEU A 371 8.02 -17.71 21.69
C LEU A 371 7.09 -18.77 22.29
N ASP A 372 6.01 -18.30 22.91
CA ASP A 372 4.87 -19.09 23.36
C ASP A 372 4.39 -20.03 22.22
N PRO A 373 4.23 -21.34 22.46
CA PRO A 373 3.66 -22.27 21.48
C PRO A 373 2.35 -21.82 20.85
N LEU A 374 1.52 -21.05 21.56
CA LEU A 374 0.28 -20.46 21.03
C LEU A 374 0.52 -19.32 20.01
N ALA A 375 1.67 -18.65 20.06
CA ALA A 375 2.02 -17.62 19.08
C ALA A 375 2.34 -18.22 17.71
N LYS A 376 2.91 -19.43 17.68
CA LYS A 376 3.28 -20.15 16.45
C LYS A 376 2.07 -20.57 15.61
N GLU A 377 0.97 -20.93 16.28
CA GLU A 377 -0.30 -21.28 15.63
C GLU A 377 -1.04 -20.03 15.11
N ARG A 378 -0.88 -18.88 15.78
CA ARG A 378 -1.43 -17.58 15.37
C ARG A 378 -0.65 -16.90 14.23
N LEU A 379 0.63 -17.21 14.11
CA LEU A 379 1.53 -16.70 13.06
C LEU A 379 1.25 -17.26 11.65
N GLY A 380 0.54 -18.39 11.54
CA GLY A 380 0.19 -18.98 10.24
C GLY A 380 -0.72 -18.11 9.36
N ASN A 381 -1.35 -17.07 9.93
CA ASN A 381 -2.34 -16.21 9.26
C ASN A 381 -1.98 -14.72 9.23
N LEU A 382 -0.75 -14.33 9.58
CA LEU A 382 -0.30 -12.94 9.55
C LEU A 382 0.56 -12.68 8.30
N GLU A 383 -0.09 -12.32 7.20
CA GLU A 383 0.58 -11.56 6.14
C GLU A 383 0.86 -10.16 6.72
N ASN A 384 2.13 -9.85 6.99
CA ASN A 384 2.53 -8.54 7.47
C ASN A 384 3.13 -7.74 6.28
N PRO A 385 2.31 -7.03 5.49
CA PRO A 385 2.77 -6.33 4.29
C PRO A 385 3.82 -5.24 4.57
N ALA A 386 3.89 -4.75 5.81
CA ALA A 386 4.82 -3.70 6.23
C ALA A 386 6.31 -4.05 6.08
N VAL A 387 6.67 -5.34 6.03
CA VAL A 387 8.06 -5.79 5.85
C VAL A 387 8.41 -6.05 4.38
N ALA A 388 7.41 -6.35 3.53
CA ALA A 388 7.59 -6.58 2.11
C ALA A 388 7.90 -5.29 1.32
N ASP A 389 7.50 -4.14 1.89
CA ASP A 389 7.63 -2.82 1.27
C ASP A 389 8.89 -2.03 1.60
N SER A 390 9.73 -2.50 2.53
CA SER A 390 11.01 -1.86 2.87
C SER A 390 11.87 -1.64 1.61
N ASP A 391 12.23 -0.40 1.34
CA ASP A 391 13.17 0.00 0.27
C ASP A 391 14.61 -0.25 0.74
N TRP A 392 15.55 -0.33 -0.21
CA TRP A 392 16.99 -0.43 0.07
C TRP A 392 17.47 0.69 1.00
N PHE A 393 16.88 1.87 0.91
CA PHE A 393 17.19 3.02 1.76
C PHE A 393 16.57 2.98 3.15
N ASP A 394 15.63 2.06 3.39
CA ASP A 394 15.07 1.85 4.72
C ASP A 394 16.00 0.99 5.58
N LEU A 395 16.90 0.22 4.95
CA LEU A 395 17.90 -0.58 5.65
C LEU A 395 18.85 0.32 6.45
N PRO A 396 19.29 -0.11 7.65
CA PRO A 396 20.34 0.60 8.38
C PRO A 396 21.57 0.85 7.50
N MET A 397 22.10 2.07 7.50
CA MET A 397 23.24 2.45 6.66
C MET A 397 24.46 1.54 6.88
N GLU A 398 24.61 0.98 8.07
CA GLU A 398 25.68 0.05 8.42
C GLU A 398 25.48 -1.33 7.80
N LEU A 399 24.24 -1.79 7.68
CA LEU A 399 23.90 -3.03 6.97
C LEU A 399 24.12 -2.84 5.45
N ILE A 400 23.71 -1.70 4.91
CA ILE A 400 23.97 -1.30 3.52
C ILE A 400 25.49 -1.31 3.25
N ALA A 401 26.27 -0.63 4.09
CA ALA A 401 27.73 -0.57 3.96
C ALA A 401 28.38 -1.96 4.08
N TRP A 402 27.90 -2.81 4.99
CA TRP A 402 28.40 -4.17 5.12
C TRP A 402 28.10 -5.01 3.87
N LEU A 403 26.86 -4.97 3.36
CA LEU A 403 26.46 -5.65 2.12
C LEU A 403 27.31 -5.19 0.93
N GLN A 404 27.58 -3.89 0.84
CA GLN A 404 28.43 -3.28 -0.21
C GLN A 404 29.90 -3.71 -0.12
N ASN A 405 30.39 -4.01 1.08
CA ASN A 405 31.78 -4.40 1.30
C ASN A 405 32.04 -5.91 1.15
N GLN A 406 31.01 -6.73 0.96
CA GLN A 406 31.21 -8.17 0.74
C GLN A 406 31.59 -8.44 -0.72
N ASP A 407 32.85 -8.80 -0.98
CA ASP A 407 33.32 -9.15 -2.33
C ASP A 407 32.50 -10.29 -2.98
N GLY A 408 32.04 -11.25 -2.17
CA GLY A 408 31.20 -12.37 -2.63
C GLY A 408 29.78 -12.00 -3.02
N LEU A 409 29.32 -10.79 -2.66
CA LEU A 409 28.00 -10.26 -3.02
C LEU A 409 28.09 -9.24 -4.17
N LYS A 410 29.28 -8.94 -4.69
CA LYS A 410 29.42 -8.02 -5.83
C LYS A 410 28.94 -8.68 -7.12
N ILE A 411 28.12 -7.98 -7.90
CA ILE A 411 27.61 -8.47 -9.19
C ILE A 411 28.50 -7.88 -10.28
N GLY A 412 29.28 -8.72 -10.97
CA GLY A 412 30.21 -8.24 -11.99
C GLY A 412 31.37 -7.38 -11.45
N GLY A 413 31.65 -7.47 -10.14
CA GLY A 413 32.65 -6.63 -9.47
C GLY A 413 32.09 -5.34 -8.86
N ASP A 414 30.84 -5.00 -9.15
CA ASP A 414 30.19 -3.79 -8.62
C ASP A 414 29.48 -4.06 -7.28
N GLN A 415 29.47 -3.04 -6.42
CA GLN A 415 28.77 -3.07 -5.14
C GLN A 415 27.25 -3.07 -5.33
N ILE A 416 26.54 -3.78 -4.44
CA ILE A 416 25.07 -3.73 -4.39
C ILE A 416 24.65 -2.32 -3.94
N SER A 417 23.87 -1.62 -4.75
CA SER A 417 23.45 -0.23 -4.45
C SER A 417 21.93 -0.03 -4.47
N CYS A 418 21.18 -1.11 -4.67
CA CYS A 418 19.72 -1.10 -4.72
C CYS A 418 19.13 -2.46 -4.31
N ARG A 419 17.80 -2.49 -4.13
CA ARG A 419 17.03 -3.67 -3.75
C ARG A 419 17.19 -4.79 -4.78
N GLU A 420 17.09 -4.47 -6.08
CA GLU A 420 17.21 -5.45 -7.16
C GLU A 420 18.58 -6.14 -7.15
N GLY A 421 19.64 -5.42 -6.75
CA GLY A 421 20.97 -5.99 -6.57
C GLY A 421 20.99 -7.05 -5.45
N ILE A 422 20.39 -6.78 -4.29
CA ILE A 422 20.22 -7.79 -3.24
C ILE A 422 19.43 -8.98 -3.78
N GLU A 423 18.27 -8.73 -4.39
CA GLU A 423 17.37 -9.79 -4.82
C GLU A 423 18.05 -10.69 -5.86
N LYS A 424 18.84 -10.11 -6.77
CA LYS A 424 19.65 -10.84 -7.75
C LYS A 424 20.73 -11.68 -7.08
N VAL A 425 21.45 -11.15 -6.10
CA VAL A 425 22.41 -11.93 -5.31
C VAL A 425 21.72 -13.09 -4.59
N PHE A 426 20.57 -12.83 -3.96
CA PHE A 426 19.80 -13.85 -3.26
C PHE A 426 19.39 -15.02 -4.16
N ARG A 427 18.96 -14.72 -5.40
CA ARG A 427 18.67 -15.74 -6.42
C ARG A 427 19.93 -16.51 -6.82
N LEU A 428 21.03 -15.81 -7.08
CA LEU A 428 22.31 -16.43 -7.47
C LEU A 428 22.91 -17.33 -6.39
N LEU A 429 22.65 -17.01 -5.12
CA LEU A 429 23.07 -17.83 -3.97
C LEU A 429 22.20 -19.08 -3.76
N GLY A 430 21.15 -19.29 -4.56
CA GLY A 430 20.29 -20.47 -4.50
C GLY A 430 19.29 -20.47 -3.35
N PHE A 431 19.17 -19.37 -2.60
CA PHE A 431 18.19 -19.25 -1.51
C PHE A 431 16.73 -19.24 -2.00
N GLY A 432 16.49 -18.99 -3.30
CA GLY A 432 15.16 -19.04 -3.92
C GLY A 432 14.74 -20.38 -4.53
N GLU A 433 15.66 -21.36 -4.66
CA GLU A 433 15.33 -22.63 -5.35
C GLU A 433 14.83 -23.73 -4.39
N GLN A 434 15.24 -23.73 -3.12
CA GLN A 434 14.80 -24.76 -2.16
C GLN A 434 13.34 -24.62 -1.71
N THR A 435 12.71 -23.45 -1.90
CA THR A 435 11.31 -23.15 -1.55
C THR A 435 10.33 -23.34 -2.71
N LEU A 436 10.80 -23.71 -3.92
CA LEU A 436 9.94 -23.94 -5.09
C LEU A 436 9.10 -25.23 -5.00
N HIS A 437 9.37 -26.14 -4.06
CA HIS A 437 8.57 -27.35 -3.87
C HIS A 437 7.35 -27.19 -2.96
N THR A 438 7.21 -26.06 -2.26
CA THR A 438 6.06 -25.79 -1.37
C THR A 438 5.11 -24.70 -1.88
N GLY A 439 5.32 -24.21 -3.11
CA GLY A 439 4.33 -23.39 -3.84
C GLY A 439 4.04 -22.00 -3.26
N SER A 440 4.91 -21.46 -2.40
CA SER A 440 4.65 -20.21 -1.70
C SER A 440 5.96 -19.45 -1.41
N ILE A 441 6.40 -18.61 -2.33
CA ILE A 441 7.42 -17.58 -2.02
C ILE A 441 6.66 -16.43 -1.34
N LYS A 442 6.70 -16.35 -0.01
CA LYS A 442 5.90 -15.40 0.79
C LYS A 442 6.67 -14.20 1.35
N THR A 443 7.97 -14.09 1.09
CA THR A 443 8.81 -13.00 1.60
C THR A 443 9.80 -12.54 0.54
N SER A 444 9.90 -11.23 0.31
CA SER A 444 10.95 -10.67 -0.53
C SER A 444 12.33 -10.94 0.09
N PRO A 445 13.43 -11.00 -0.68
CA PRO A 445 14.78 -11.15 -0.11
C PRO A 445 15.12 -10.12 0.98
N ILE A 446 14.63 -8.88 0.82
CA ILE A 446 14.73 -7.86 1.88
C ILE A 446 13.86 -8.24 3.09
N GLY A 447 12.66 -8.75 2.88
CA GLY A 447 11.80 -9.23 3.95
C GLY A 447 12.37 -10.44 4.70
N GLU A 448 13.08 -11.33 4.03
CA GLU A 448 13.82 -12.43 4.66
C GLU A 448 15.03 -11.91 5.43
N ILE A 449 15.82 -11.01 4.85
CA ILE A 449 16.93 -10.35 5.56
C ILE A 449 16.40 -9.62 6.79
N ALA A 450 15.28 -8.90 6.66
CA ALA A 450 14.61 -8.19 7.73
C ALA A 450 14.12 -9.15 8.82
N ALA A 451 13.40 -10.22 8.47
CA ALA A 451 12.93 -11.23 9.42
C ALA A 451 14.11 -11.91 10.15
N MET A 452 15.17 -12.27 9.43
CA MET A 452 16.34 -12.95 9.99
C MET A 452 17.16 -12.07 10.94
N VAL A 453 17.13 -10.74 10.77
CA VAL A 453 17.75 -9.78 11.71
C VAL A 453 16.75 -9.24 12.76
N GLY A 454 15.57 -9.87 12.91
CA GLY A 454 14.55 -9.49 13.88
C GLY A 454 13.86 -8.16 13.57
N TRP A 455 13.89 -7.71 12.33
CA TRP A 455 13.34 -6.45 11.84
C TRP A 455 11.91 -6.69 11.33
N GLY A 456 10.92 -6.40 12.18
CA GLY A 456 9.49 -6.54 11.89
C GLY A 456 8.68 -7.28 12.97
N GLU A 457 9.32 -8.11 13.79
CA GLU A 457 8.60 -9.09 14.66
C GLU A 457 8.01 -8.54 15.98
N ASN A 458 8.13 -7.24 16.29
CA ASN A 458 7.65 -6.69 17.57
C ASN A 458 6.73 -5.47 17.39
N VAL A 459 5.76 -5.56 16.47
CA VAL A 459 4.53 -4.78 16.59
C VAL A 459 3.59 -5.60 17.47
N LEU A 460 3.47 -5.21 18.75
CA LEU A 460 2.49 -5.79 19.66
C LEU A 460 1.09 -5.73 19.01
N PRO A 461 0.23 -6.74 19.24
CA PRO A 461 -1.14 -6.69 18.76
C PRO A 461 -1.81 -5.44 19.32
N VAL A 462 -2.50 -4.71 18.45
CA VAL A 462 -3.47 -3.68 18.83
C VAL A 462 -4.36 -4.27 19.92
N ASP A 463 -4.42 -3.63 21.09
CA ASP A 463 -5.33 -3.99 22.17
C ASP A 463 -6.77 -4.09 21.62
N ARG A 464 -7.26 -5.32 21.48
CA ARG A 464 -8.61 -5.63 21.02
C ARG A 464 -9.66 -5.53 22.14
N GLU A 465 -9.32 -4.97 23.29
CA GLU A 465 -10.22 -4.90 24.46
C GLU A 465 -11.00 -3.59 24.61
N CYS A 466 -10.82 -2.59 23.72
CA CYS A 466 -11.62 -1.34 23.79
C CYS A 466 -12.91 -1.33 22.93
N LEU A 467 -13.34 -2.44 22.34
CA LEU A 467 -14.58 -2.49 21.51
C LEU A 467 -15.61 -3.54 21.97
N THR A 468 -15.57 -3.94 23.23
CA THR A 468 -16.61 -4.77 23.82
C THR A 468 -17.40 -3.97 24.85
N MET A 469 -18.22 -3.00 24.41
CA MET A 469 -19.36 -2.52 25.20
C MET A 469 -20.52 -2.06 24.31
N HIS A 470 -21.65 -2.74 24.52
CA HIS A 470 -23.04 -2.43 24.15
C HIS A 470 -23.50 -2.56 22.68
N PHE A 471 -23.75 -3.80 22.27
CA PHE A 471 -24.94 -4.12 21.48
C PHE A 471 -25.70 -5.28 22.14
N LEU A 472 -26.61 -4.93 23.06
CA LEU A 472 -27.76 -5.75 23.42
C LEU A 472 -28.98 -4.84 23.45
N SER A 473 -30.08 -5.34 22.86
CA SER A 473 -31.43 -4.77 22.83
C SER A 473 -31.79 -3.93 21.60
N SER A 474 -32.12 -4.60 20.50
CA SER A 474 -33.29 -4.27 19.66
C SER A 474 -33.68 -5.48 18.80
N GLN A 475 -34.12 -6.54 19.47
CA GLN A 475 -35.11 -7.45 18.90
C GLN A 475 -36.18 -7.68 19.95
N GLU A 476 -37.36 -7.12 19.70
CA GLU A 476 -38.69 -7.55 20.11
C GLU A 476 -39.61 -6.32 20.15
N LYS A 477 -40.39 -6.14 19.09
CA LYS A 477 -41.75 -5.56 19.12
C LYS A 477 -42.44 -5.73 17.77
N ASN A 478 -42.74 -6.98 17.44
CA ASN A 478 -43.90 -7.33 16.62
C ASN A 478 -44.90 -8.02 17.54
N GLY A 479 -45.93 -7.29 17.96
CA GLY A 479 -46.95 -7.76 18.89
C GLY A 479 -48.23 -6.94 18.80
N ARG A 480 -49.10 -7.38 17.88
CA ARG A 480 -50.57 -7.20 17.80
C ARG A 480 -51.25 -6.39 18.90
N PHE A 481 -52.07 -5.42 18.49
CA PHE A 481 -53.31 -5.06 19.20
C PHE A 481 -54.51 -5.40 18.33
N THR A 482 -55.34 -6.31 18.84
CA THR A 482 -56.76 -6.48 18.50
C THR A 482 -57.52 -6.41 19.82
N SER A 483 -58.24 -5.32 20.04
CA SER A 483 -59.55 -5.20 20.72
C SER A 483 -59.83 -3.73 20.95
#